data_AF-A0AAN9Q0A7-F1
#
_entry.id   AF-A0AAN9Q0A7-F1
#
_cell.length_a   1.000
_cell.length_b   1.000
_cell.length_c   1.000
_cell.angle_alpha   90.00
_cell.angle_beta   90.00
_cell.angle_gamma   90.00
#
_symmetry.space_group_name_H-M   'P 1'
#
loop_
_entity.id
_entity.type
_entity.pdbx_description
1 polymer ?
#
loop_
_entity_poly.entity_id
_entity_poly.type
_entity_poly.pdbx_seq_one_letter_code
_entity_poly.pdbx_strand_id
1 'polypeptide(L)'
;MTMARLSKYLMLVAFFMVTTTTKILATSEEESVVQCAILMGSRCGKQVTDKLSNNKDIISMECCYKLVQMGHSCHTKVTKYVLQTESRFKHANWTAILAKNDEIFNECDQATIPEDKNYLSKCLEILGNDCGAEVFRKLVFDKNMSENSCEKLVKMGQPCHMNMVKALIRNPEMRDANAIELLKKSKKIFKQCSHIE
;
A
#
# COMPACT_ATOMS: atom_id res chain seq x y z
N MET A 1 0.51 -1.07 31.99
CA MET A 1 1.38 -0.23 31.13
C MET A 1 0.48 0.76 30.41
N THR A 2 0.43 2.01 30.87
CA THR A 2 -0.66 2.96 30.60
C THR A 2 -0.57 3.61 29.21
N MET A 3 -1.74 3.84 28.58
CA MET A 3 -1.97 4.50 27.27
C MET A 3 -1.28 5.87 27.07
N ALA A 4 -0.68 6.43 28.12
CA ALA A 4 -0.06 7.75 28.13
C ALA A 4 1.25 7.85 27.32
N ARG A 5 1.90 6.73 26.95
CA ARG A 5 3.15 6.78 26.15
C ARG A 5 2.92 6.81 24.64
N LEU A 6 1.85 6.19 24.13
CA LEU A 6 1.47 6.29 22.71
C LEU A 6 0.98 7.70 22.35
N SER A 7 0.33 8.37 23.30
CA SER A 7 -0.14 9.76 23.17
C SER A 7 1.01 10.76 22.98
N LYS A 8 2.17 10.56 23.61
CA LYS A 8 3.30 11.51 23.53
C LYS A 8 3.96 11.55 22.15
N TYR A 9 3.98 10.43 21.42
CA TYR A 9 4.58 10.37 20.08
C TYR A 9 3.72 11.09 19.04
N LEU A 10 2.40 10.97 19.13
CA LEU A 10 1.46 11.69 18.26
C LEU A 10 1.40 13.20 18.56
N MET A 11 1.61 13.60 19.83
CA MET A 11 1.62 15.00 20.24
C MET A 11 2.91 15.75 19.84
N LEU A 12 4.06 15.07 19.78
CA LEU A 12 5.34 15.71 19.39
C LEU A 12 5.41 16.07 17.90
N VAL A 13 4.69 15.35 17.04
CA VAL A 13 4.56 15.70 15.61
C VAL A 13 3.64 16.90 15.40
N ALA A 14 2.70 17.15 16.34
CA ALA A 14 1.74 18.25 16.25
C ALA A 14 2.27 19.60 16.77
N PHE A 15 3.34 19.62 17.58
CA PHE A 15 3.74 20.82 18.33
C PHE A 15 4.68 21.81 17.60
N PHE A 16 5.12 21.51 16.37
CA PHE A 16 5.89 22.48 15.57
C PHE A 16 5.03 23.51 14.82
N MET A 17 3.69 23.45 14.93
CA MET A 17 2.78 24.32 14.20
C MET A 17 1.98 25.23 15.13
N VAL A 18 2.66 26.05 15.92
CA VAL A 18 2.03 27.24 16.52
C VAL A 18 2.92 28.44 16.25
N THR A 19 2.62 29.17 15.18
CA THR A 19 2.46 30.63 15.22
C THR A 19 1.90 31.18 13.90
N THR A 20 0.91 32.05 14.05
CA THR A 20 0.16 32.84 13.06
C THR A 20 -1.13 32.21 12.51
N THR A 21 -2.20 32.94 12.79
CA THR A 21 -3.60 32.67 12.55
C THR A 21 -3.93 32.68 11.06
N THR A 22 -4.11 31.52 10.46
CA THR A 22 -5.00 31.30 9.33
C THR A 22 -5.83 30.07 9.64
N LYS A 23 -7.15 30.16 9.44
CA LYS A 23 -8.03 28.99 9.47
C LYS A 23 -7.59 28.06 8.34
N ILE A 24 -6.73 27.09 8.63
CA ILE A 24 -6.54 25.94 7.75
C ILE A 24 -7.78 25.07 7.99
N LEU A 25 -8.81 25.32 7.18
CA LEU A 25 -9.76 24.27 6.87
C LEU A 25 -8.91 23.15 6.26
N ALA A 26 -8.73 22.04 6.97
CA ALA A 26 -8.17 20.83 6.39
C ALA A 26 -9.18 20.34 5.34
N THR A 27 -9.15 20.96 4.15
CA THR A 27 -9.77 20.41 2.96
C THR A 27 -8.89 19.23 2.58
N SER A 28 -9.32 18.02 2.93
CA SER A 28 -8.87 16.84 2.19
C SER A 28 -9.24 17.10 0.73
N GLU A 29 -8.28 17.52 -0.10
CA GLU A 29 -8.51 17.64 -1.53
C GLU A 29 -9.00 16.28 -2.01
N GLU A 30 -10.24 16.25 -2.48
CA GLU A 30 -10.82 15.04 -3.00
C GLU A 30 -10.00 14.63 -4.23
N GLU A 31 -9.35 13.46 -4.18
CA GLU A 31 -8.51 12.96 -5.29
C GLU A 31 -9.32 12.96 -6.60
N SER A 32 -8.77 13.65 -7.60
CA SER A 32 -9.37 13.77 -8.93
C SER A 32 -9.31 12.44 -9.68
N VAL A 33 -10.21 12.24 -10.64
CA VAL A 33 -10.18 11.05 -11.50
C VAL A 33 -8.85 10.90 -12.25
N VAL A 34 -8.22 12.02 -12.62
CA VAL A 34 -6.92 12.03 -13.30
C VAL A 34 -5.82 11.49 -12.38
N GLN A 35 -5.77 11.94 -11.13
CA GLN A 35 -4.83 11.41 -10.14
C GLN A 35 -5.05 9.92 -9.88
N CYS A 36 -6.32 9.48 -9.74
CA CYS A 36 -6.63 8.06 -9.60
C CYS A 36 -6.15 7.25 -10.81
N ALA A 37 -6.39 7.74 -12.03
CA ALA A 37 -5.95 7.08 -13.26
C ALA A 37 -4.42 6.98 -13.36
N ILE A 38 -3.69 7.99 -12.88
CA ILE A 38 -2.22 7.97 -12.80
C ILE A 38 -1.74 6.88 -11.84
N LEU A 39 -2.30 6.79 -10.63
CA LEU A 39 -1.96 5.76 -9.64
C LEU A 39 -2.21 4.35 -10.19
N MET A 40 -3.36 4.14 -10.83
CA MET A 40 -3.70 2.88 -11.49
C MET A 40 -2.69 2.56 -12.60
N GLY A 41 -2.46 3.50 -13.51
CA GLY A 41 -1.60 3.35 -14.68
C GLY A 41 -2.22 2.47 -15.77
N SER A 42 -1.79 2.68 -17.01
CA SER A 42 -2.41 2.10 -18.21
C SER A 42 -2.47 0.57 -18.20
N ARG A 43 -1.42 -0.11 -17.76
CA ARG A 43 -1.36 -1.59 -17.73
C ARG A 43 -2.37 -2.19 -16.76
N CYS A 44 -2.52 -1.62 -15.56
CA CYS A 44 -3.49 -2.09 -14.58
C CYS A 44 -4.91 -1.67 -14.98
N GLY A 45 -5.10 -0.44 -15.49
CA GLY A 45 -6.38 0.01 -16.02
C GLY A 45 -6.90 -0.87 -17.16
N LYS A 46 -6.03 -1.34 -18.05
CA LYS A 46 -6.39 -2.32 -19.08
C LYS A 46 -6.88 -3.63 -18.47
N GLN A 47 -6.15 -4.20 -17.50
CA GLN A 47 -6.57 -5.45 -16.83
C GLN A 47 -7.93 -5.30 -16.15
N VAL A 48 -8.15 -4.20 -15.43
CA VAL A 48 -9.44 -3.91 -14.79
C VAL A 48 -10.53 -3.81 -15.84
N THR A 49 -10.33 -3.04 -16.90
CA THR A 49 -11.38 -2.81 -17.90
C THR A 49 -11.70 -4.06 -18.72
N ASP A 50 -10.68 -4.85 -19.05
CA ASP A 50 -10.85 -6.16 -19.71
C ASP A 50 -11.61 -7.11 -18.78
N LYS A 51 -11.19 -7.21 -17.50
CA LYS A 51 -11.91 -7.99 -16.48
C LYS A 51 -13.35 -7.54 -16.37
N LEU A 52 -13.66 -6.25 -16.30
CA LEU A 52 -15.02 -5.70 -16.25
C LEU A 52 -15.85 -6.09 -17.48
N SER A 53 -15.25 -6.11 -18.67
CA SER A 53 -15.92 -6.50 -19.91
C SER A 53 -16.09 -8.02 -20.06
N ASN A 54 -15.13 -8.80 -19.54
CA ASN A 54 -15.04 -10.25 -19.72
C ASN A 54 -14.51 -10.91 -18.44
N ASN A 55 -15.34 -11.76 -17.82
CA ASN A 55 -15.01 -12.42 -16.54
C ASN A 55 -13.75 -13.31 -16.59
N LYS A 56 -13.28 -13.70 -17.78
CA LYS A 56 -12.17 -14.65 -17.94
C LYS A 56 -10.78 -14.05 -17.72
N ASP A 57 -10.66 -12.73 -17.75
CA ASP A 57 -9.35 -12.09 -17.57
C ASP A 57 -8.88 -12.18 -16.11
N ILE A 58 -7.58 -11.97 -15.88
CA ILE A 58 -6.95 -12.11 -14.56
C ILE A 58 -6.33 -10.76 -14.17
N ILE A 59 -6.58 -10.34 -12.93
CA ILE A 59 -5.89 -9.20 -12.33
C ILE A 59 -4.57 -9.71 -11.74
N SER A 60 -3.45 -9.15 -12.17
CA SER A 60 -2.14 -9.53 -11.64
C SER A 60 -1.97 -9.03 -10.21
N MET A 61 -1.12 -9.71 -9.43
CA MET A 61 -0.78 -9.25 -8.06
C MET A 61 -0.22 -7.82 -8.04
N GLU A 62 0.52 -7.43 -9.09
CA GLU A 62 1.00 -6.06 -9.29
C GLU A 62 -0.15 -5.06 -9.37
N CYS A 63 -1.17 -5.38 -10.18
CA CYS A 63 -2.34 -4.54 -10.30
C CYS A 63 -3.13 -4.53 -8.99
N CYS A 64 -3.26 -5.67 -8.30
CA CYS A 64 -3.90 -5.71 -6.99
C CYS A 64 -3.24 -4.80 -5.95
N TYR A 65 -1.91 -4.77 -5.86
CA TYR A 65 -1.24 -3.84 -4.95
C TYR A 65 -1.52 -2.37 -5.31
N LYS A 66 -1.56 -2.02 -6.59
CA LYS A 66 -1.95 -0.67 -7.03
C LYS A 66 -3.39 -0.33 -6.65
N LEU A 67 -4.32 -1.27 -6.84
CA LEU A 67 -5.73 -1.07 -6.50
C LEU A 67 -5.91 -0.80 -5.01
N VAL A 68 -5.29 -1.61 -4.14
CA VAL A 68 -5.40 -1.39 -2.69
C VAL A 68 -4.66 -0.14 -2.21
N GLN A 69 -3.55 0.24 -2.86
CA GLN A 69 -2.82 1.47 -2.58
C GLN A 69 -3.65 2.72 -2.88
N MET A 70 -4.22 2.80 -4.09
CA MET A 70 -5.09 3.93 -4.48
C MET A 70 -6.41 3.92 -3.71
N GLY A 71 -6.85 2.75 -3.24
CA GLY A 71 -8.04 2.59 -2.43
C GLY A 71 -9.34 2.51 -3.25
N HIS A 72 -10.38 2.01 -2.59
CA HIS A 72 -11.67 1.68 -3.21
C HIS A 72 -12.34 2.89 -3.89
N SER A 73 -12.27 4.06 -3.25
CA SER A 73 -12.84 5.30 -3.78
C SER A 73 -12.22 5.68 -5.13
N CYS A 74 -10.88 5.65 -5.22
CA CYS A 74 -10.17 5.99 -6.44
C CYS A 74 -10.42 4.96 -7.55
N HIS A 75 -10.41 3.67 -7.20
CA HIS A 75 -10.76 2.57 -8.13
C HIS A 75 -12.16 2.78 -8.73
N THR A 76 -13.15 3.05 -7.87
CA THR A 76 -14.55 3.28 -8.28
C THR A 76 -14.72 4.53 -9.12
N LYS A 77 -14.00 5.62 -8.82
CA LYS A 77 -14.03 6.86 -9.63
C LYS A 77 -13.55 6.61 -11.05
N VAL A 78 -12.44 5.90 -11.22
CA VAL A 78 -11.90 5.55 -12.55
C VAL A 78 -12.89 4.68 -13.31
N THR A 79 -13.48 3.67 -12.67
CA THR A 79 -14.49 2.81 -13.30
C THR A 79 -15.70 3.59 -13.78
N LYS A 80 -16.25 4.51 -12.97
CA LYS A 80 -17.38 5.36 -13.37
C LYS A 80 -17.04 6.24 -14.58
N TYR A 81 -15.83 6.78 -14.63
CA TYR A 81 -15.36 7.55 -15.77
C TYR A 81 -15.25 6.69 -17.04
N VAL A 82 -14.71 5.48 -16.93
CA VAL A 82 -14.64 4.52 -18.04
C VAL A 82 -16.04 4.15 -18.56
N LEU A 83 -17.00 3.90 -17.65
CA LEU A 83 -18.40 3.63 -18.01
C LEU A 83 -19.06 4.77 -18.79
N GLN A 84 -18.71 6.02 -18.46
CA GLN A 84 -19.26 7.22 -19.11
C GLN A 84 -18.64 7.49 -20.48
N THR A 85 -17.37 7.13 -20.68
CA THR A 85 -16.58 7.61 -21.81
C THR A 85 -16.32 6.52 -22.86
N GLU A 86 -16.24 5.25 -22.47
CA GLU A 86 -15.91 4.18 -23.41
C GLU A 86 -17.16 3.56 -24.05
N SER A 87 -17.19 3.59 -25.39
CA SER A 87 -18.32 3.12 -26.20
C SER A 87 -18.72 1.67 -25.94
N ARG A 88 -17.77 0.80 -25.55
CA ARG A 88 -18.04 -0.61 -25.23
C ARG A 88 -18.99 -0.80 -24.03
N PHE A 89 -19.14 0.21 -23.17
CA PHE A 89 -20.05 0.17 -22.02
C PHE A 89 -21.35 0.96 -22.23
N LYS A 90 -21.57 1.53 -23.42
CA LYS A 90 -22.73 2.38 -23.74
C LYS A 90 -24.08 1.74 -23.41
N HIS A 91 -24.19 0.42 -23.58
CA HIS A 91 -25.41 -0.35 -23.33
C HIS A 91 -25.26 -1.36 -22.19
N ALA A 92 -24.18 -1.25 -21.41
CA ALA A 92 -23.95 -2.17 -20.31
C ALA A 92 -24.82 -1.85 -19.10
N ASN A 93 -25.11 -2.87 -18.29
CA ASN A 93 -25.74 -2.67 -16.99
C ASN A 93 -24.70 -2.12 -16.00
N TRP A 94 -24.77 -0.82 -15.72
CA TRP A 94 -23.81 -0.14 -14.84
C TRP A 94 -23.83 -0.67 -13.40
N THR A 95 -25.00 -1.03 -12.89
CA THR A 95 -25.12 -1.61 -11.55
C THR A 95 -24.36 -2.94 -11.46
N ALA A 96 -24.50 -3.80 -12.48
CA ALA A 96 -23.76 -5.05 -12.54
C ALA A 96 -22.24 -4.83 -12.69
N ILE A 97 -21.82 -3.85 -13.48
CA ILE A 97 -20.39 -3.52 -13.61
C ILE A 97 -19.82 -2.95 -12.31
N LEU A 98 -20.55 -2.11 -11.60
CA LEU A 98 -20.10 -1.55 -10.32
C LEU A 98 -20.04 -2.62 -9.22
N ALA A 99 -20.98 -3.57 -9.19
CA ALA A 99 -20.87 -4.73 -8.30
C ALA A 99 -19.60 -5.54 -8.58
N LYS A 100 -19.30 -5.77 -9.87
CA LYS A 100 -18.08 -6.46 -10.29
C LYS A 100 -16.80 -5.67 -10.00
N ASN A 101 -16.85 -4.34 -10.08
CA ASN A 101 -15.76 -3.47 -9.64
C ASN A 101 -15.47 -3.67 -8.14
N ASP A 102 -16.50 -3.80 -7.31
CA ASP A 102 -16.33 -4.06 -5.88
C ASP A 102 -15.76 -5.46 -5.64
N GLU A 103 -16.22 -6.47 -6.39
CA GLU A 103 -15.64 -7.82 -6.36
C GLU A 103 -14.14 -7.81 -6.69
N ILE A 104 -13.74 -7.16 -7.79
CA ILE A 104 -12.32 -7.03 -8.18
C ILE A 104 -11.50 -6.40 -7.05
N PHE A 105 -12.00 -5.31 -6.45
CA PHE A 105 -11.29 -4.66 -5.35
C PHE A 105 -11.15 -5.59 -4.14
N ASN A 106 -12.23 -6.27 -3.75
CA ASN A 106 -12.24 -7.17 -2.61
C ASN A 106 -11.33 -8.39 -2.82
N GLU A 107 -11.31 -8.98 -4.01
CA GLU A 107 -10.38 -10.07 -4.35
C GLU A 107 -8.93 -9.62 -4.20
N CYS A 108 -8.59 -8.43 -4.72
CA CYS A 108 -7.26 -7.87 -4.57
C CYS A 108 -6.91 -7.51 -3.13
N ASP A 109 -7.88 -7.02 -2.37
CA ASP A 109 -7.73 -6.72 -0.95
C ASP A 109 -7.35 -7.99 -0.17
N GLN A 110 -8.12 -9.06 -0.35
CA GLN A 110 -7.87 -10.35 0.28
C GLN A 110 -6.54 -10.97 -0.16
N ALA A 111 -6.21 -10.91 -1.46
CA ALA A 111 -4.96 -11.46 -1.98
C ALA A 111 -3.70 -10.74 -1.46
N THR A 112 -3.83 -9.47 -1.04
CA THR A 112 -2.70 -8.62 -0.62
C THR A 112 -2.67 -8.29 0.85
N ILE A 113 -3.68 -8.72 1.63
CA ILE A 113 -3.78 -8.40 3.05
C ILE A 113 -2.53 -8.92 3.79
N PRO A 114 -1.92 -8.09 4.65
CA PRO A 114 -0.94 -8.57 5.60
C PRO A 114 -1.63 -9.37 6.72
N GLU A 115 -0.85 -10.14 7.45
CA GLU A 115 -1.30 -10.69 8.74
C GLU A 115 -1.75 -9.58 9.71
N ASP A 116 -2.47 -9.98 10.76
CA ASP A 116 -3.10 -9.05 11.69
C ASP A 116 -2.09 -8.20 12.50
N LYS A 117 -2.62 -7.19 13.21
CA LYS A 117 -1.81 -6.26 14.00
C LYS A 117 -1.00 -6.97 15.11
N ASN A 118 -1.53 -8.06 15.69
CA ASN A 118 -0.83 -8.79 16.75
C ASN A 118 0.36 -9.56 16.19
N TYR A 119 0.20 -10.17 15.03
CA TYR A 119 1.29 -10.80 14.29
C TYR A 119 2.37 -9.77 13.94
N LEU A 120 1.98 -8.64 13.33
CA LEU A 120 2.91 -7.58 12.94
C LEU A 120 3.64 -6.96 14.15
N SER A 121 2.97 -6.81 15.30
CA SER A 121 3.59 -6.32 16.54
C SER A 121 4.71 -7.23 17.01
N LYS A 122 4.50 -8.55 17.01
CA LYS A 122 5.54 -9.53 17.39
C LYS A 122 6.75 -9.46 16.46
N CYS A 123 6.52 -9.28 15.15
CA CYS A 123 7.61 -9.09 14.19
C CYS A 123 8.42 -7.82 14.51
N LEU A 124 7.73 -6.71 14.78
CA LEU A 124 8.34 -5.44 15.14
C LEU A 124 9.11 -5.49 16.47
N GLU A 125 8.63 -6.25 17.45
CA GLU A 125 9.33 -6.46 18.73
C GLU A 125 10.68 -7.17 18.55
N ILE A 126 10.74 -8.17 17.65
CA ILE A 126 11.99 -8.88 17.35
C ILE A 126 12.96 -7.96 16.60
N LEU A 127 12.46 -7.21 15.60
CA LEU A 127 13.29 -6.31 14.80
C LEU A 127 13.80 -5.13 15.65
N GLY A 128 12.92 -4.53 16.43
CA GLY A 128 13.17 -3.29 17.16
C GLY A 128 13.10 -2.05 16.26
N ASN A 129 12.84 -0.89 16.89
CA ASN A 129 12.59 0.36 16.17
C ASN A 129 13.78 0.83 15.33
N ASP A 130 15.00 0.73 15.86
CA ASP A 130 16.21 1.21 15.17
C ASP A 130 16.47 0.39 13.89
N CYS A 131 16.40 -0.94 14.00
CA CYS A 131 16.54 -1.84 12.87
C CYS A 131 15.36 -1.70 11.90
N GLY A 132 14.14 -1.50 12.39
CA GLY A 132 12.97 -1.19 11.57
C GLY A 132 13.17 0.06 10.71
N ALA A 133 13.73 1.13 11.29
CA ALA A 133 14.06 2.35 10.56
C ALA A 133 15.18 2.14 9.54
N GLU A 134 16.18 1.31 9.83
CA GLU A 134 17.22 0.94 8.86
C GLU A 134 16.66 0.12 7.70
N VAL A 135 15.84 -0.90 7.98
CA VAL A 135 15.18 -1.73 6.97
C VAL A 135 14.30 -0.88 6.07
N PHE A 136 13.49 0.03 6.63
CA PHE A 136 12.69 0.98 5.86
C PHE A 136 13.58 1.86 4.98
N ARG A 137 14.65 2.45 5.53
CA ARG A 137 15.57 3.30 4.77
C ARG A 137 16.31 2.54 3.67
N LYS A 138 16.71 1.29 3.92
CA LYS A 138 17.27 0.40 2.91
C LYS A 138 16.24 0.11 1.84
N LEU A 139 15.01 -0.22 2.21
CA LEU A 139 13.94 -0.58 1.30
C LEU A 139 13.54 0.60 0.40
N VAL A 140 13.27 1.77 0.97
CA VAL A 140 12.73 2.91 0.21
C VAL A 140 13.84 3.74 -0.44
N PHE A 141 14.95 3.98 0.26
CA PHE A 141 15.99 4.92 -0.18
C PHE A 141 17.34 4.25 -0.52
N ASP A 142 17.42 2.92 -0.46
CA ASP A 142 18.65 2.14 -0.70
C ASP A 142 19.85 2.49 0.20
N LYS A 143 19.58 3.10 1.37
CA LYS A 143 20.60 3.42 2.38
C LYS A 143 21.18 2.17 3.03
N ASN A 144 22.32 2.31 3.71
CA ASN A 144 22.95 1.20 4.41
C ASN A 144 22.10 0.66 5.57
N MET A 145 22.34 -0.61 5.90
CA MET A 145 21.74 -1.33 7.02
C MET A 145 22.86 -2.06 7.75
N SER A 146 22.84 -2.03 9.08
CA SER A 146 23.86 -2.69 9.90
C SER A 146 23.74 -4.22 9.88
N GLU A 147 24.84 -4.91 10.15
CA GLU A 147 24.86 -6.37 10.31
C GLU A 147 23.89 -6.83 11.41
N ASN A 148 23.90 -6.17 12.57
CA ASN A 148 22.95 -6.42 13.65
C ASN A 148 21.47 -6.26 13.20
N SER A 149 21.15 -5.28 12.35
CA SER A 149 19.81 -5.17 11.76
C SER A 149 19.51 -6.32 10.81
N CYS A 150 20.48 -6.79 10.02
CA CYS A 150 20.32 -7.96 9.17
C CYS A 150 20.09 -9.24 9.99
N GLU A 151 20.84 -9.46 11.07
CA GLU A 151 20.65 -10.60 11.96
C GLU A 151 19.24 -10.64 12.54
N LYS A 152 18.75 -9.50 13.04
CA LYS A 152 17.38 -9.41 13.56
C LYS A 152 16.32 -9.60 12.48
N LEU A 153 16.57 -9.09 11.27
CA LEU A 153 15.69 -9.28 10.11
C LEU A 153 15.56 -10.78 9.78
N VAL A 154 16.66 -11.53 9.78
CA VAL A 154 16.65 -12.98 9.54
C VAL A 154 16.01 -13.72 10.72
N LYS A 155 16.31 -13.31 11.96
CA LYS A 155 15.76 -13.91 13.19
C LYS A 155 14.24 -13.84 13.27
N MET A 156 13.61 -12.73 12.86
CA MET A 156 12.15 -12.65 12.80
C MET A 156 11.54 -13.51 11.68
N GLY A 157 12.35 -13.91 10.70
CA GLY A 157 11.96 -14.78 9.60
C GLY A 157 11.35 -14.05 8.40
N GLN A 158 11.43 -14.71 7.25
CA GLN A 158 10.91 -14.17 5.98
C GLN A 158 9.40 -13.85 6.05
N PRO A 159 8.54 -14.67 6.68
CA PRO A 159 7.12 -14.34 6.81
C PRO A 159 6.87 -13.01 7.54
N CYS A 160 7.60 -12.72 8.62
CA CYS A 160 7.50 -11.44 9.33
C CYS A 160 7.87 -10.27 8.41
N HIS A 161 9.03 -10.35 7.75
CA HIS A 161 9.49 -9.31 6.83
C HIS A 161 8.49 -9.03 5.71
N MET A 162 8.01 -10.08 5.06
CA MET A 162 7.08 -9.94 3.94
C MET A 162 5.74 -9.33 4.38
N ASN A 163 5.22 -9.70 5.54
CA ASN A 163 3.97 -9.13 6.06
C ASN A 163 4.13 -7.66 6.48
N MET A 164 5.27 -7.30 7.07
CA MET A 164 5.57 -5.89 7.36
C MET A 164 5.66 -5.05 6.08
N VAL A 165 6.25 -5.59 5.01
CA VAL A 165 6.32 -4.90 3.71
C VAL A 165 4.95 -4.78 3.05
N LYS A 166 4.10 -5.80 3.12
CA LYS A 166 2.69 -5.70 2.69
C LYS A 166 1.94 -4.60 3.44
N ALA A 167 2.12 -4.54 4.76
CA ALA A 167 1.51 -3.50 5.58
C ALA A 167 2.04 -2.10 5.20
N LEU A 168 3.35 -1.97 4.94
CA LEU A 168 3.95 -0.73 4.47
C LEU A 168 3.37 -0.29 3.12
N ILE A 169 3.26 -1.18 2.15
CA ILE A 169 2.69 -0.88 0.82
C ILE A 169 1.29 -0.30 0.93
N ARG A 170 0.50 -0.77 1.89
CA ARG A 170 -0.88 -0.32 2.13
C ARG A 170 -0.98 0.96 2.96
N ASN A 171 0.14 1.51 3.43
CA ASN A 171 0.16 2.80 4.10
C ASN A 171 -0.14 3.91 3.06
N PRO A 172 -1.08 4.84 3.33
CA PRO A 172 -1.35 5.99 2.45
C PRO A 172 -0.10 6.79 2.04
N GLU A 173 0.91 6.88 2.91
CA GLU A 173 2.18 7.57 2.61
C GLU A 173 3.01 6.86 1.51
N MET A 174 2.67 5.61 1.19
CA MET A 174 3.34 4.78 0.19
C MET A 174 2.55 4.69 -1.13
N ARG A 175 1.50 5.51 -1.32
CA ARG A 175 0.65 5.50 -2.53
C ARG A 175 1.41 5.68 -3.84
N ASP A 176 2.42 6.54 -3.83
CA ASP A 176 3.22 6.83 -5.03
C ASP A 176 4.38 5.83 -5.23
N ALA A 177 4.62 4.96 -4.25
CA ALA A 177 5.70 3.99 -4.33
C ALA A 177 5.30 2.78 -5.17
N ASN A 178 6.23 2.32 -6.01
CA ASN A 178 6.04 1.11 -6.79
C ASN A 178 6.07 -0.14 -5.88
N ALA A 179 4.89 -0.67 -5.57
CA ALA A 179 4.73 -1.85 -4.72
C ALA A 179 5.54 -3.08 -5.19
N ILE A 180 5.69 -3.27 -6.51
CA ILE A 180 6.45 -4.41 -7.05
C ILE A 180 7.94 -4.24 -6.83
N GLU A 181 8.46 -3.03 -7.04
CA GLU A 181 9.87 -2.76 -6.73
C GLU A 181 10.13 -2.91 -5.24
N LEU A 182 9.23 -2.45 -4.38
CA LEU A 182 9.31 -2.66 -2.93
C LEU A 182 9.35 -4.15 -2.59
N LEU A 183 8.44 -4.97 -3.13
CA LEU A 183 8.42 -6.43 -2.88
C LEU A 183 9.65 -7.15 -3.43
N LYS A 184 10.14 -6.75 -4.61
CA LYS A 184 11.35 -7.33 -5.20
C LYS A 184 12.57 -6.99 -4.35
N LYS A 185 12.68 -5.72 -3.93
CA LYS A 185 13.77 -5.24 -3.10
C LYS A 185 13.72 -5.84 -1.70
N SER A 186 12.53 -6.02 -1.12
CA SER A 186 12.38 -6.66 0.19
C SER A 186 12.88 -8.10 0.18
N LYS A 187 12.53 -8.89 -0.85
CA LYS A 187 13.04 -10.25 -1.05
C LYS A 187 14.56 -10.27 -1.21
N LYS A 188 15.11 -9.32 -1.97
CA LYS A 188 16.56 -9.18 -2.16
C LYS A 188 17.27 -8.89 -0.84
N ILE A 189 16.78 -7.92 -0.07
CA ILE A 189 17.34 -7.55 1.24
C ILE A 189 17.35 -8.76 2.18
N PHE A 190 16.23 -9.48 2.28
CA PHE A 190 16.14 -10.66 3.15
C PHE A 190 17.15 -11.74 2.74
N LYS A 191 17.24 -12.03 1.43
CA LYS A 191 18.22 -12.99 0.90
C LYS A 191 19.66 -12.57 1.23
N GLN A 192 19.99 -11.29 1.06
CA GLN A 192 21.32 -10.77 1.37
C GLN A 192 21.67 -10.96 2.86
N CYS A 193 20.76 -10.61 3.77
CA CYS A 193 20.99 -10.83 5.19
C CYS A 193 21.11 -12.32 5.57
N SER A 194 20.43 -13.21 4.85
CA SER A 194 20.48 -14.66 5.11
C SER A 194 21.82 -15.30 4.73
N HIS A 195 22.72 -14.54 4.09
CA HIS A 195 24.05 -14.98 3.67
C HIS A 195 25.17 -14.19 4.36
N ILE A 196 24.85 -13.40 5.39
CA ILE A 196 25.88 -12.78 6.24
C ILE A 196 26.38 -13.89 7.17
N GLU A 197 27.68 -14.19 7.06
CA GLU A 197 28.41 -15.16 7.90
C GLU A 197 28.68 -14.61 9.30
#